data_AF-A0A847P0K7-F1
#
_entry.id   AF-A0A847P0K7-F1
#
_cell.length_a   1.000
_cell.length_b   1.000
_cell.length_c   1.000
_cell.angle_alpha   90.00
_cell.angle_beta   90.00
_cell.angle_gamma   90.00
#
_symmetry.space_group_name_H-M   'P 1'
#
loop_
_entity.id
_entity.type
_entity.pdbx_description
1 polymer ?
#
loop_
_entity_poly.entity_id
_entity_poly.type
_entity_poly.pdbx_seq_one_letter_code
_entity_poly.pdbx_strand_id
1 'polypeptide(L)'
;MNKKLFALLSVLTICFSSFSLSKNYRPIRLELGTIIPMEFGEFSQGGFGFIVEPKLNITDQLSAGLRAHWGIMLGDGATVMGSYMLKADYFLNTKPVRPYITFGLGINPVASVSADLSEGESVAAAAGNFFSLFPGIGINLGGFRLGAGVNLIFAKQVRINSEFIEVEESQLRPQLVVDLTGSILSRKKR
;
A
#
# COMPACT_ATOMS: atom_id res chain seq x y z
N MET A 1 -4.60 -13.29 -33.93
CA MET A 1 -3.97 -13.00 -32.62
C MET A 1 -4.34 -11.58 -32.20
N ASN A 2 -4.94 -11.39 -31.02
CA ASN A 2 -5.47 -10.08 -30.60
C ASN A 2 -4.33 -9.06 -30.42
N LYS A 3 -4.44 -7.87 -31.00
CA LYS A 3 -3.42 -6.79 -30.91
C LYS A 3 -3.06 -6.44 -29.45
N LYS A 4 -4.04 -6.57 -28.54
CA LYS A 4 -3.86 -6.41 -27.08
C LYS A 4 -2.94 -7.47 -26.46
N LEU A 5 -3.02 -8.72 -26.95
CA LEU A 5 -2.18 -9.83 -26.49
C LEU A 5 -0.73 -9.63 -26.95
N PHE A 6 -0.52 -9.13 -28.17
CA PHE A 6 0.82 -8.83 -28.69
C PHE A 6 1.49 -7.67 -27.96
N ALA A 7 0.73 -6.62 -27.63
CA ALA A 7 1.21 -5.50 -26.82
C ALA A 7 1.57 -5.92 -25.38
N LEU A 8 0.78 -6.81 -24.77
CA LEU A 8 1.08 -7.38 -23.46
C LEU A 8 2.39 -8.21 -23.51
N LEU A 9 2.55 -9.03 -24.56
CA LEU A 9 3.71 -9.90 -24.73
C LEU A 9 5.00 -9.11 -25.01
N SER A 10 4.91 -8.01 -25.77
CA SER A 10 6.06 -7.16 -26.07
C SER A 10 6.52 -6.37 -24.83
N VAL A 11 5.59 -5.83 -24.03
CA VAL A 11 5.91 -5.22 -22.73
C VAL A 11 6.57 -6.24 -21.80
N LEU A 12 6.04 -7.46 -21.75
CA LEU A 12 6.58 -8.53 -20.92
C LEU A 12 8.01 -8.93 -21.35
N THR A 13 8.29 -8.95 -22.66
CA THR A 13 9.61 -9.33 -23.20
C THR A 13 10.69 -8.28 -22.89
N ILE A 14 10.35 -6.98 -22.92
CA ILE A 14 11.27 -5.89 -22.58
C ILE A 14 11.63 -5.93 -21.08
N CYS A 15 10.74 -6.40 -20.22
CA CYS A 15 11.02 -6.53 -18.78
C CYS A 15 12.07 -7.61 -18.45
N PHE A 16 12.31 -8.60 -19.32
CA PHE A 16 13.23 -9.70 -19.02
C PHE A 16 14.68 -9.48 -19.52
N SER A 17 14.97 -8.46 -20.34
CA SER A 17 16.31 -8.23 -20.89
C SER A 17 17.25 -7.41 -20.00
N SER A 18 16.80 -6.99 -18.80
CA SER A 18 17.53 -6.05 -17.93
C SER A 18 18.20 -6.67 -16.69
N PHE A 19 18.42 -7.99 -16.65
CA PHE A 19 19.09 -8.62 -15.50
C PHE A 19 20.62 -8.42 -15.53
N SER A 20 21.07 -7.23 -15.14
CA SER A 20 22.46 -7.01 -14.73
C SER A 20 22.71 -7.72 -13.39
N LEU A 21 23.68 -8.64 -13.38
CA LEU A 21 24.07 -9.47 -12.23
C LEU A 21 24.68 -8.62 -11.12
N SER A 22 23.86 -8.21 -10.17
CA SER A 22 24.31 -7.50 -8.99
C SER A 22 24.87 -8.41 -7.90
N LYS A 23 25.99 -7.98 -7.29
CA LYS A 23 26.67 -8.62 -6.17
C LYS A 23 25.86 -8.65 -4.85
N ASN A 24 24.78 -7.86 -4.75
CA ASN A 24 23.90 -7.78 -3.57
C ASN A 24 22.44 -8.14 -3.89
N TYR A 25 22.19 -8.71 -5.06
CA TYR A 25 20.85 -9.05 -5.52
C TYR A 25 20.20 -10.14 -4.66
N ARG A 26 19.14 -9.77 -3.95
CA ARG A 26 18.24 -10.70 -3.27
C ARG A 26 16.96 -10.77 -4.10
N PRO A 27 16.72 -11.83 -4.89
CA PRO A 27 15.63 -11.83 -5.87
C PRO A 27 14.27 -11.65 -5.19
N ILE A 28 14.06 -12.33 -4.06
CA ILE A 28 12.82 -12.27 -3.29
C ILE A 28 13.14 -11.77 -1.89
N ARG A 29 12.31 -10.88 -1.38
CA ARG A 29 12.31 -10.38 -0.01
C ARG A 29 10.90 -10.46 0.56
N LEU A 30 10.79 -10.90 1.80
CA LEU A 30 9.56 -10.71 2.58
C LEU A 30 9.84 -9.63 3.60
N GLU A 31 9.05 -8.57 3.56
CA GLU A 31 9.13 -7.41 4.42
C GLU A 31 7.94 -7.45 5.41
N LEU A 32 8.23 -7.41 6.72
CA LEU A 32 7.22 -7.33 7.80
C LEU A 32 7.45 -6.07 8.60
N GLY A 33 6.39 -5.41 9.04
CA GLY A 33 6.54 -4.13 9.71
C GLY A 33 5.28 -3.60 10.36
N THR A 34 5.37 -2.36 10.83
CA THR A 34 4.27 -1.61 11.41
C THR A 34 4.02 -0.33 10.62
N ILE A 35 2.79 0.16 10.68
CA ILE A 35 2.38 1.45 10.11
C ILE A 35 1.74 2.34 11.16
N ILE A 36 1.94 3.64 11.00
CA ILE A 36 1.21 4.68 11.73
C ILE A 36 0.47 5.50 10.67
N PRO A 37 -0.79 5.15 10.38
CA PRO A 37 -1.66 5.98 9.54
C PRO A 37 -2.15 7.23 10.28
N MET A 38 -2.20 8.35 9.58
CA MET A 38 -2.79 9.60 10.04
C MET A 38 -3.65 10.19 8.92
N GLU A 39 -4.90 10.53 9.21
CA GLU A 39 -5.77 11.20 8.25
C GLU A 39 -5.73 12.72 8.43
N PHE A 40 -5.78 13.46 7.32
CA PHE A 40 -5.88 14.92 7.34
C PHE A 40 -7.35 15.34 7.20
N GLY A 41 -7.86 16.15 8.11
CA GLY A 41 -9.24 16.65 8.11
C GLY A 41 -9.67 17.19 9.48
N GLU A 42 -10.94 17.55 9.62
CA GLU A 42 -11.53 18.12 10.86
C GLU A 42 -11.49 17.16 12.06
N PHE A 43 -11.30 15.86 11.80
CA PHE A 43 -11.04 14.85 12.82
C PHE A 43 -9.62 14.29 12.61
N SER A 44 -8.66 14.73 13.42
CA SER A 44 -7.31 14.17 13.43
C SER A 44 -7.37 12.77 14.03
N GLN A 45 -7.54 11.77 13.18
CA GLN A 45 -7.54 10.37 13.58
C GLN A 45 -6.15 9.79 13.34
N GLY A 46 -5.63 9.10 14.35
CA GLY A 46 -4.35 8.41 14.32
C GLY A 46 -4.56 6.92 14.54
N GLY A 47 -3.71 6.09 13.96
CA GLY A 47 -3.83 4.65 14.10
C GLY A 47 -2.49 3.95 14.22
N PHE A 48 -2.59 2.64 14.37
CA PHE A 48 -1.45 1.73 14.26
C PHE A 48 -1.88 0.51 13.46
N GLY A 49 -0.90 -0.15 12.85
CA GLY A 49 -1.17 -1.35 12.08
C GLY A 49 0.09 -2.14 11.75
N PHE A 50 -0.13 -3.22 11.01
CA PHE A 50 0.87 -4.16 10.57
C PHE A 50 0.90 -4.24 9.05
N ILE A 51 2.08 -4.52 8.51
CA ILE A 51 2.29 -4.69 7.08
C ILE A 51 3.01 -6.00 6.78
N VAL A 52 2.61 -6.59 5.67
CA VAL A 52 3.28 -7.74 5.05
C VAL A 52 3.50 -7.37 3.58
N GLU A 53 4.74 -7.47 3.12
CA GLU A 53 5.12 -7.03 1.79
C GLU A 53 6.11 -7.99 1.13
N PRO A 54 5.64 -9.03 0.43
CA PRO A 54 6.48 -9.74 -0.54
C PRO A 54 6.96 -8.80 -1.65
N LYS A 55 8.29 -8.76 -1.86
CA LYS A 55 8.99 -7.99 -2.89
C LYS A 55 9.83 -8.88 -3.77
N LEU A 56 9.82 -8.54 -5.05
CA LEU A 56 10.79 -8.96 -6.04
C LEU A 56 11.72 -7.78 -6.34
N ASN A 57 13.02 -7.96 -6.15
CA ASN A 57 13.98 -7.01 -6.71
C ASN A 57 14.08 -7.30 -8.20
N ILE A 58 13.81 -6.31 -9.05
CA ILE A 58 13.89 -6.43 -10.51
C ILE A 58 15.31 -6.09 -10.96
N THR A 59 15.86 -5.00 -10.39
CA THR A 59 17.25 -4.57 -10.57
C THR A 59 17.85 -4.21 -9.21
N ASP A 60 19.08 -3.72 -9.21
CA ASP A 60 19.71 -3.17 -8.00
C ASP A 60 19.01 -1.95 -7.41
N GLN A 61 18.38 -1.18 -8.30
CA GLN A 61 17.73 0.08 -8.00
C GLN A 61 16.21 -0.06 -8.01
N LEU A 62 15.64 -1.09 -8.61
CA LEU A 62 14.20 -1.24 -8.74
C LEU A 62 13.71 -2.49 -8.04
N SER A 63 12.71 -2.35 -7.18
CA SER A 63 11.96 -3.48 -6.64
C SER A 63 10.47 -3.26 -6.77
N ALA A 64 9.71 -4.32 -7.02
CA ALA A 64 8.26 -4.31 -7.02
C ALA A 64 7.73 -5.28 -5.97
N GLY A 65 6.58 -4.99 -5.35
CA GLY A 65 6.01 -5.85 -4.33
C GLY A 65 4.53 -5.66 -4.15
N LEU A 66 3.91 -6.63 -3.49
CA LEU A 66 2.52 -6.55 -3.05
C LEU A 66 2.53 -6.27 -1.56
N ARG A 67 1.97 -5.15 -1.15
CA ARG A 67 1.76 -4.79 0.24
C ARG A 67 0.34 -5.15 0.64
N ALA A 68 0.20 -5.91 1.71
CA ALA A 68 -1.03 -6.01 2.46
C ALA A 68 -0.83 -5.29 3.80
N HIS A 69 -1.80 -4.49 4.20
CA HIS A 69 -1.77 -3.83 5.50
C HIS A 69 -3.10 -3.91 6.21
N TRP A 70 -3.03 -3.99 7.53
CA TRP A 70 -4.18 -4.00 8.42
C TRP A 70 -3.87 -3.12 9.62
N GLY A 71 -4.86 -2.38 10.10
CA GLY A 71 -4.67 -1.50 11.23
C GLY A 71 -5.98 -1.07 11.84
N ILE A 72 -5.86 -0.32 12.92
CA ILE A 72 -6.96 0.29 13.65
C ILE A 72 -6.68 1.78 13.70
N MET A 73 -7.67 2.58 13.31
CA MET A 73 -7.70 4.03 13.54
C MET A 73 -8.51 4.32 14.79
N LEU A 74 -7.98 5.22 15.61
CA LEU A 74 -8.63 5.73 16.80
C LEU A 74 -8.98 7.20 16.56
N GLY A 75 -10.25 7.53 16.78
CA GLY A 75 -10.83 8.87 16.71
C GLY A 75 -12.07 8.91 17.59
N ASP A 76 -13.19 9.39 17.04
CA ASP A 76 -14.51 9.33 17.72
C ASP A 76 -15.06 7.90 17.85
N GLY A 77 -14.39 6.92 17.24
CA GLY A 77 -14.63 5.49 17.37
C GLY A 77 -13.42 4.67 16.92
N ALA A 78 -13.56 3.35 16.91
CA ALA A 78 -12.52 2.44 16.41
C ALA A 78 -12.87 1.98 14.98
N THR A 79 -12.04 2.33 14.00
CA THR A 79 -12.21 1.87 12.62
C THR A 79 -11.14 0.84 12.28
N VAL A 80 -11.55 -0.36 11.87
CA VAL A 80 -10.64 -1.37 11.33
C VAL A 80 -10.41 -1.07 9.85
N MET A 81 -9.15 -1.04 9.44
CA MET A 81 -8.76 -0.79 8.06
C MET A 81 -7.90 -1.91 7.50
N GLY A 82 -8.16 -2.28 6.25
CA GLY A 82 -7.38 -3.24 5.49
C GLY A 82 -7.15 -2.74 4.07
N SER A 83 -5.98 -2.99 3.50
CA SER A 83 -5.72 -2.65 2.11
C SER A 83 -4.66 -3.50 1.44
N TYR A 84 -4.74 -3.56 0.13
CA TYR A 84 -3.81 -4.25 -0.75
C TYR A 84 -3.26 -3.29 -1.79
N MET A 85 -1.94 -3.27 -1.98
CA MET A 85 -1.27 -2.32 -2.85
C MET A 85 -0.14 -2.96 -3.63
N LEU A 86 -0.08 -2.72 -4.93
CA LEU A 86 1.11 -2.96 -5.74
C LEU A 86 2.05 -1.77 -5.59
N LYS A 87 3.30 -2.02 -5.19
CA LYS A 87 4.32 -0.99 -4.95
C LYS A 87 5.53 -1.20 -5.83
N ALA A 88 6.13 -0.09 -6.26
CA ALA A 88 7.45 -0.03 -6.86
C ALA A 88 8.34 0.92 -6.06
N ASP A 89 9.54 0.47 -5.72
CA ASP A 89 10.55 1.26 -5.03
C ASP A 89 11.75 1.47 -5.96
N TYR A 90 12.17 2.72 -6.13
CA TYR A 90 13.39 3.09 -6.83
C TYR A 90 14.44 3.60 -5.83
N PHE A 91 15.52 2.84 -5.64
CA PHE A 91 16.66 3.18 -4.80
C PHE A 91 17.61 4.12 -5.54
N LEU A 92 17.91 5.26 -4.91
CA LEU A 92 18.76 6.30 -5.49
C LEU A 92 20.25 5.90 -5.56
N ASN A 93 20.65 4.84 -4.86
CA ASN A 93 22.00 4.31 -4.90
C ASN A 93 22.04 2.79 -4.60
N THR A 94 23.21 2.18 -4.77
CA THR A 94 23.46 0.74 -4.55
C THR A 94 24.24 0.41 -3.27
N LYS A 95 24.44 1.40 -2.39
CA LYS A 95 25.21 1.25 -1.14
C LYS A 95 24.38 0.49 -0.08
N PRO A 96 24.92 0.16 1.12
CA PRO A 96 24.12 -0.45 2.18
C PRO A 96 23.00 0.47 2.73
N VAL A 97 23.25 1.78 2.75
CA VAL A 97 22.29 2.83 3.10
C VAL A 97 21.73 3.43 1.83
N ARG A 98 20.47 3.11 1.52
CA ARG A 98 19.83 3.43 0.23
C ARG A 98 18.56 4.23 0.45
N PRO A 99 18.60 5.56 0.25
CA PRO A 99 17.40 6.34 0.04
C PRO A 99 16.61 5.79 -1.15
N TYR A 100 15.29 5.81 -1.07
CA TYR A 100 14.40 5.38 -2.13
C TYR A 100 13.20 6.30 -2.26
N ILE A 101 12.66 6.34 -3.46
CA ILE A 101 11.31 6.85 -3.74
C ILE A 101 10.40 5.66 -4.01
N THR A 102 9.13 5.81 -3.69
CA THR A 102 8.13 4.77 -3.79
C THR A 102 6.93 5.30 -4.54
N PHE A 103 6.36 4.45 -5.38
CA PHE A 103 5.06 4.67 -5.99
C PHE A 103 4.21 3.42 -5.83
N GLY A 104 2.94 3.58 -5.48
CA GLY A 104 2.02 2.45 -5.27
C GLY A 104 0.63 2.71 -5.82
N LEU A 105 -0.02 1.62 -6.22
CA LEU A 105 -1.42 1.58 -6.68
C LEU A 105 -2.15 0.57 -5.81
N GLY A 106 -3.24 0.98 -5.16
CA GLY A 106 -3.91 0.16 -4.16
C GLY A 106 -5.42 0.06 -4.32
N ILE A 107 -5.97 -0.93 -3.64
CA ILE A 107 -7.39 -1.12 -3.40
C ILE A 107 -7.58 -1.18 -1.89
N ASN A 108 -8.44 -0.30 -1.38
CA ASN A 108 -8.73 -0.14 0.03
C ASN A 108 -10.18 -0.55 0.24
N PRO A 109 -10.43 -1.82 0.61
CA PRO A 109 -11.70 -2.20 1.19
C PRO A 109 -11.81 -1.52 2.55
N VAL A 110 -12.57 -0.44 2.62
CA VAL A 110 -12.90 0.15 3.92
C VAL A 110 -14.08 -0.64 4.46
N ALA A 111 -13.87 -1.25 5.62
CA ALA A 111 -14.93 -1.81 6.45
C ALA A 111 -14.99 -0.95 7.72
N SER A 112 -15.80 0.11 7.71
CA SER A 112 -16.04 0.87 8.92
C SER A 112 -17.06 0.12 9.77
N VAL A 113 -16.66 -0.23 10.99
CA VAL A 113 -17.57 -0.71 12.04
C VAL A 113 -17.63 0.42 13.06
N SER A 114 -18.62 1.30 12.95
CA SER A 114 -18.91 2.28 14.00
C SER A 114 -19.80 1.60 15.04
N ALA A 115 -19.27 1.39 16.24
CA ALA A 115 -20.07 0.97 17.38
C ALA A 115 -20.38 2.22 18.23
N ASP A 116 -21.61 2.72 18.15
CA ASP A 116 -22.10 3.71 19.09
C ASP A 116 -22.33 3.01 20.44
N LEU A 117 -21.48 3.30 21.42
CA LEU A 117 -21.51 2.69 22.75
C LEU A 117 -22.63 3.24 23.64
N SER A 118 -23.45 4.18 23.15
CA SER A 118 -24.35 4.96 24.00
C SER A 118 -25.75 4.36 24.15
N GLU A 119 -26.38 3.73 23.15
CA GLU A 119 -27.71 3.13 23.32
C GLU A 119 -27.93 1.98 22.32
N GLY A 120 -28.24 0.78 22.82
CA GLY A 120 -28.88 -0.35 22.13
C GLY A 120 -28.67 -0.50 20.62
N GLU A 121 -27.59 -1.20 20.26
CA GLU A 121 -27.35 -1.93 19.00
C GLU A 121 -27.82 -1.30 17.68
N SER A 122 -26.90 -0.61 17.01
CA SER A 122 -26.79 -0.75 15.55
C SER A 122 -25.32 -0.77 15.13
N VAL A 123 -24.90 -1.89 14.52
CA VAL A 123 -23.61 -1.99 13.85
C VAL A 123 -23.82 -1.57 12.41
N ALA A 124 -23.47 -0.33 12.07
CA ALA A 124 -23.43 0.11 10.69
C ALA A 124 -22.14 -0.41 10.04
N ALA A 125 -22.27 -1.41 9.17
CA ALA A 125 -21.17 -1.91 8.36
C ALA A 125 -21.28 -1.32 6.94
N ALA A 126 -20.43 -0.35 6.62
CA ALA A 126 -20.27 0.13 5.25
C ALA A 126 -19.04 -0.57 4.63
N ALA A 127 -19.26 -1.22 3.48
CA ALA A 127 -18.21 -1.90 2.72
C ALA A 127 -18.12 -1.28 1.32
N GLY A 128 -16.95 -0.77 0.95
CA GLY A 128 -16.68 -0.19 -0.37
C GLY A 128 -15.25 -0.47 -0.82
N ASN A 129 -15.06 -0.65 -2.12
CA ASN A 129 -13.73 -0.81 -2.72
C ASN A 129 -13.27 0.53 -3.29
N PHE A 130 -12.22 1.11 -2.71
CA PHE A 130 -11.68 2.40 -3.13
C PHE A 130 -10.29 2.24 -3.74
N PHE A 131 -10.03 2.96 -4.83
CA PHE A 131 -8.70 2.95 -5.44
C PHE A 131 -7.77 3.91 -4.69
N SER A 132 -6.48 3.62 -4.65
CA SER A 132 -5.51 4.57 -4.11
C SER A 132 -4.20 4.69 -4.88
N LEU A 133 -3.57 5.86 -4.75
CA LEU A 133 -2.21 6.16 -5.19
C LEU A 133 -1.32 6.43 -3.97
N PHE A 134 -0.10 5.91 -3.98
CA PHE A 134 0.83 6.05 -2.87
C PHE A 134 2.22 6.52 -3.35
N PRO A 135 2.42 7.82 -3.55
CA PRO A 135 3.76 8.40 -3.59
C PRO A 135 4.39 8.40 -2.19
N GLY A 136 5.67 8.06 -2.11
CA GLY A 136 6.41 8.08 -0.86
C GLY A 136 7.92 8.12 -1.05
N ILE A 137 8.61 8.23 0.07
CA ILE A 137 10.07 8.24 0.16
C ILE A 137 10.51 7.39 1.37
N GLY A 138 11.77 7.00 1.42
CA GLY A 138 12.32 6.36 2.60
C GLY A 138 13.79 6.05 2.49
N ILE A 139 14.28 5.32 3.49
CA ILE A 139 15.66 4.89 3.61
C ILE A 139 15.73 3.40 3.98
N ASN A 140 16.57 2.66 3.26
CA ASN A 140 16.86 1.26 3.53
C ASN A 140 18.26 1.13 4.14
N LEU A 141 18.34 0.53 5.32
CA LEU A 141 19.52 0.32 6.15
C LEU A 141 19.87 -1.17 6.18
N GLY A 142 20.28 -1.73 5.04
CA GLY A 142 20.79 -3.11 4.93
C GLY A 142 19.82 -4.26 5.26
N GLY A 143 18.53 -3.97 5.47
CA GLY A 143 17.55 -4.97 5.92
C GLY A 143 16.38 -4.36 6.70
N PHE A 144 16.61 -3.19 7.30
CA PHE A 144 15.58 -2.35 7.90
C PHE A 144 15.21 -1.21 6.97
N ARG A 145 13.95 -0.79 7.00
CA ARG A 145 13.45 0.30 6.17
C ARG A 145 12.57 1.21 7.00
N LEU A 146 12.79 2.50 6.83
CA LEU A 146 11.92 3.54 7.33
C LEU A 146 11.40 4.32 6.13
N GLY A 147 10.08 4.43 5.99
CA GLY A 147 9.45 5.16 4.91
C GLY A 147 8.32 6.05 5.39
N ALA A 148 8.02 7.03 4.57
CA ALA A 148 6.87 7.91 4.72
C ALA A 148 6.25 8.14 3.34
N GLY A 149 4.93 8.26 3.28
CA GLY A 149 4.23 8.56 2.04
C GLY A 149 2.82 9.02 2.29
N VAL A 150 2.18 9.49 1.21
CA VAL A 150 0.79 9.94 1.24
C VAL A 150 -0.03 8.94 0.45
N ASN A 151 -1.03 8.34 1.08
CA ASN A 151 -2.04 7.51 0.44
C ASN A 151 -3.19 8.42 0.00
N LEU A 152 -3.37 8.55 -1.31
CA LEU A 152 -4.44 9.31 -1.93
C LEU A 152 -5.56 8.33 -2.29
N ILE A 153 -6.62 8.30 -1.49
CA ILE A 153 -7.73 7.38 -1.67
C ILE A 153 -8.84 8.08 -2.46
N PHE A 154 -9.26 7.46 -3.55
CA PHE A 154 -10.34 7.91 -4.43
C PHE A 154 -11.58 7.08 -4.14
N ALA A 155 -12.53 7.68 -3.41
CA ALA A 155 -13.70 6.98 -2.93
C ALA A 155 -14.92 7.24 -3.80
N LYS A 156 -15.53 6.21 -4.40
CA LYS A 156 -16.86 6.30 -5.03
C LYS A 156 -17.87 5.55 -4.14
N GLN A 157 -18.74 6.27 -3.46
CA GLN A 157 -19.80 5.65 -2.66
C GLN A 157 -21.02 5.42 -3.54
N VAL A 158 -21.55 4.19 -3.52
CA VAL A 158 -22.84 3.86 -4.15
C VAL A 158 -23.76 3.45 -3.01
N ARG A 159 -24.69 4.34 -2.64
CA ARG A 159 -25.68 4.05 -1.61
C ARG A 159 -26.90 3.45 -2.30
N ILE A 160 -27.17 2.18 -2.02
CA ILE A 160 -28.38 1.50 -2.49
C ILE A 160 -29.40 1.60 -1.36
N ASN A 161 -30.32 2.56 -1.47
CA ASN A 161 -31.57 2.52 -0.72
C ASN A 161 -32.62 1.80 -1.58
N SER A 162 -33.65 1.21 -0.95
CA SER A 162 -34.68 0.38 -1.60
C SER A 162 -35.49 1.06 -2.72
N GLU A 163 -35.24 2.34 -3.00
CA GLU A 163 -36.01 3.15 -3.95
C GLU A 163 -35.15 4.00 -4.91
N PHE A 164 -33.86 4.26 -4.62
CA PHE A 164 -32.96 5.05 -5.48
C PHE A 164 -31.49 4.61 -5.40
N ILE A 165 -30.77 4.72 -6.53
CA ILE A 165 -29.31 4.59 -6.59
C ILE A 165 -28.74 6.01 -6.51
N GLU A 166 -28.22 6.39 -5.35
CA GLU A 166 -27.53 7.66 -5.18
C GLU A 166 -26.03 7.43 -5.33
N VAL A 167 -25.45 8.02 -6.38
CA VAL A 167 -24.01 7.97 -6.65
C VAL A 167 -23.40 9.22 -6.06
N GLU A 168 -22.79 9.10 -4.89
CA GLU A 168 -22.10 10.20 -4.23
C GLU A 168 -20.72 10.43 -4.87
N GLU A 169 -20.33 11.70 -5.00
CA GLU A 169 -19.14 12.13 -5.74
C GLU A 169 -17.83 11.56 -5.20
N SER A 170 -16.84 11.48 -6.09
CA SER A 170 -15.50 10.98 -5.79
C SER A 170 -14.77 11.89 -4.81
N GLN A 171 -14.70 11.53 -3.53
CA GLN A 171 -13.93 12.27 -2.53
C GLN A 171 -12.46 11.81 -2.52
N LEU A 172 -11.52 12.77 -2.49
CA LEU A 172 -10.09 12.52 -2.32
C LEU A 172 -9.74 12.59 -0.83
N ARG A 173 -9.26 11.47 -0.27
CA ARG A 173 -8.84 11.40 1.15
C ARG A 173 -7.33 11.20 1.24
N PRO A 174 -6.55 12.24 1.60
CA PRO A 174 -5.12 12.10 1.83
C PRO A 174 -4.85 11.51 3.23
N GLN A 175 -4.01 10.49 3.29
CA GLN A 175 -3.57 9.85 4.53
C GLN A 175 -2.05 9.77 4.56
N LEU A 176 -1.42 10.35 5.58
CA LEU A 176 0.01 10.16 5.83
C LEU A 176 0.24 8.77 6.42
N VAL A 177 1.23 8.06 5.90
CA VAL A 177 1.64 6.75 6.39
C VAL A 177 3.12 6.77 6.66
N VAL A 178 3.51 6.48 7.89
CA VAL A 178 4.89 6.16 8.26
C VAL A 178 5.00 4.65 8.45
N ASP A 179 6.02 4.03 7.86
CA ASP A 179 6.27 2.60 7.96
C ASP A 179 7.68 2.26 8.46
N LEU A 180 7.76 1.23 9.31
CA LEU A 180 9.01 0.62 9.75
C LEU A 180 8.96 -0.87 9.43
N THR A 181 9.93 -1.34 8.66
CA THR A 181 9.88 -2.68 8.06
C THR A 181 11.22 -3.39 8.13
N GLY A 182 11.21 -4.68 8.48
CA GLY A 182 12.37 -5.57 8.45
C GLY A 182 12.23 -6.66 7.38
N SER A 183 13.34 -7.07 6.77
CA SER A 183 13.37 -8.15 5.78
C SER A 183 13.78 -9.49 6.41
N ILE A 184 12.91 -10.51 6.29
CA ILE A 184 13.12 -11.83 6.93
C ILE A 184 13.68 -12.86 5.95
N LEU A 185 13.15 -12.92 4.73
CA LEU A 185 13.64 -13.82 3.69
C LEU A 185 14.71 -13.11 2.86
N SER A 186 15.96 -13.43 3.18
CA SER A 186 17.14 -12.95 2.48
C SER A 186 18.05 -14.12 2.12
N ARG A 187 17.67 -14.91 1.12
CA ARG A 187 18.67 -15.81 0.50
C ARG A 187 19.52 -14.99 -0.46
N LYS A 188 20.77 -14.73 -0.06
CA LYS A 188 21.81 -14.24 -0.97
C LYS A 188 22.01 -15.34 -2.03
N LYS A 189 21.83 -15.02 -3.30
CA LYS A 189 22.24 -15.94 -4.37
C LYS A 189 23.77 -16.07 -4.25
N ARG A 190 24.26 -17.28 -3.96
CA ARG A 190 25.70 -17.58 -4.02
C ARG A 190 26.14 -17.65 -5.46
#